data_AF-X1SNH6-F1
#
_entry.id   AF-X1SNH6-F1
#
_cell.length_a   1.000
_cell.length_b   1.000
_cell.length_c   1.000
_cell.angle_alpha   90.00
_cell.angle_beta   90.00
_cell.angle_gamma   90.00
#
_symmetry.space_group_name_H-M   'P 1'
#
loop_
_entity.id
_entity.type
_entity.pdbx_description
1 polymer ?
#
loop_
_entity_poly.entity_id
_entity_poly.type
_entity_poly.pdbx_seq_one_letter_code
_entity_poly.pdbx_strand_id
1 'polypeptide(L)' 'SPLADTIFHKSSTSLKDWFYSLYLFSVSKNGVSAKELERQLGVTYKCAWRIAK' A
#
# COMPACT_ATOMS: atom_id res chain seq x y z
N SER A 1 -17.07 9.26 -8.00
CA SER A 1 -16.37 8.96 -6.73
C SER A 1 -15.08 9.76 -6.71
N PRO A 2 -14.65 10.35 -5.58
CA PRO A 2 -13.37 11.06 -5.47
C PRO A 2 -12.14 10.19 -5.77
N LEU A 3 -12.34 8.87 -5.90
CA LEU A 3 -11.32 7.88 -6.25
C LEU A 3 -11.33 7.51 -7.74
N ALA A 4 -12.18 8.13 -8.56
CA ALA A 4 -12.20 7.92 -10.01
C ALA A 4 -10.83 8.28 -10.62
N ASP A 5 -10.34 7.46 -11.56
CA ASP A 5 -9.08 7.66 -12.28
C ASP A 5 -7.80 7.71 -11.41
N THR A 6 -7.84 7.14 -10.21
CA THR A 6 -6.66 7.01 -9.32
C THR A 6 -6.19 5.57 -9.20
N ILE A 7 -4.97 5.34 -8.70
CA ILE A 7 -4.49 4.00 -8.32
C ILE A 7 -5.35 3.35 -7.21
N PHE A 8 -6.10 4.17 -6.47
CA PHE A 8 -7.02 3.73 -5.44
C PHE A 8 -8.39 3.34 -6.02
N HIS A 9 -8.62 3.59 -7.31
CA HIS A 9 -9.87 3.24 -7.97
C HIS A 9 -10.09 1.74 -7.90
N LYS A 10 -11.27 1.33 -7.39
CA LYS A 10 -11.68 -0.08 -7.28
C LYS A 10 -10.80 -0.94 -6.34
N SER A 11 -9.91 -0.33 -5.55
CA SER A 11 -9.13 -1.05 -4.53
C SER A 11 -10.03 -1.42 -3.35
N SER A 12 -9.94 -2.67 -2.89
CA SER A 12 -10.61 -3.11 -1.65
C SER A 12 -9.83 -2.70 -0.39
N THR A 13 -8.60 -2.22 -0.55
CA THR A 13 -7.75 -1.72 0.52
C THR A 13 -8.23 -0.33 0.95
N SER A 14 -8.21 -0.05 2.25
CA SER A 14 -8.65 1.26 2.74
C SER A 14 -7.69 2.37 2.29
N LEU A 15 -8.21 3.60 2.14
CA LEU A 15 -7.36 4.75 1.81
C LEU A 15 -6.27 4.99 2.85
N LYS A 16 -6.55 4.72 4.13
CA LYS A 16 -5.59 4.89 5.22
C LYS A 16 -4.37 3.97 5.03
N ASP A 17 -4.61 2.71 4.68
CA ASP A 17 -3.57 1.72 4.42
C ASP A 17 -2.71 2.10 3.20
N TRP A 18 -3.34 2.67 2.18
CA TRP A 18 -2.66 3.21 1.00
C TRP A 18 -1.78 4.42 1.33
N PHE A 19 -2.27 5.37 2.13
CA PHE A 19 -1.44 6.50 2.55
C PHE A 19 -0.32 6.08 3.50
N TYR A 20 -0.57 5.11 4.38
CA TYR A 20 0.46 4.58 5.26
C TYR A 20 1.55 3.82 4.50
N SER A 21 1.19 3.02 3.50
CA SER A 21 2.16 2.38 2.62
C SER A 21 3.02 3.40 1.85
N LEU A 22 2.40 4.43 1.28
CA LEU A 22 3.12 5.55 0.62
C LEU A 22 4.09 6.26 1.58
N TYR A 23 3.67 6.49 2.82
CA TYR A 23 4.54 7.05 3.86
C TYR A 23 5.74 6.12 4.15
N LEU A 24 5.50 4.82 4.30
CA LEU A 24 6.60 3.85 4.50
C LEU A 24 7.59 3.86 3.34
N PHE A 25 7.10 3.99 2.11
CA PHE A 25 7.95 4.12 0.93
C PHE A 25 8.75 5.42 0.91
N SER A 26 8.18 6.54 1.36
CA SER A 26 8.89 7.83 1.35
C SER A 26 9.97 7.93 2.43
N VAL A 27 9.77 7.30 3.60
CA VAL A 27 10.75 7.31 4.69
C VAL A 27 11.81 6.21 4.58
N SER A 28 11.57 5.17 3.78
CA SER A 28 12.48 4.03 3.69
C SER A 28 13.63 4.29 2.73
N LYS A 29 14.84 4.34 3.29
CA LYS A 29 16.08 4.62 2.56
C LYS A 29 16.43 3.60 1.47
N ASN A 30 16.00 2.34 1.64
CA ASN A 30 16.32 1.21 0.75
C ASN A 30 15.04 0.61 0.10
N GLY A 31 13.94 1.36 0.07
CA GLY A 31 12.63 0.84 -0.35
C GLY A 31 11.98 -0.07 0.71
N VAL A 32 10.72 -0.42 0.49
CA VAL A 32 9.93 -1.27 1.40
C VAL A 32 9.66 -2.60 0.73
N SER A 33 9.99 -3.70 1.42
CA SER A 33 9.66 -5.03 0.92
C SER A 33 8.17 -5.34 1.08
N ALA A 34 7.60 -6.17 0.20
CA ALA A 34 6.21 -6.59 0.32
C ALA A 34 5.91 -7.31 1.65
N LYS A 35 6.90 -8.01 2.24
CA LYS A 35 6.76 -8.61 3.59
C LYS A 35 6.74 -7.57 4.70
N GLU A 36 7.46 -6.46 4.54
CA GLU A 36 7.41 -5.37 5.52
C GLU A 36 6.05 -4.69 5.48
N LEU A 37 5.52 -4.41 4.29
CA LEU A 37 4.15 -3.90 4.12
C LEU A 37 3.10 -4.85 4.72
N GLU A 38 3.26 -6.16 4.53
CA GLU A 38 2.40 -7.18 5.13
C GLU A 38 2.37 -7.06 6.67
N ARG A 39 3.54 -6.94 7.31
CA ARG A 39 3.65 -6.77 8.77
C ARG A 39 3.06 -5.46 9.27
N GLN A 40 3.30 -4.37 8.55
CA GLN A 40 2.89 -3.03 8.95
C GLN A 40 1.38 -2.79 8.77
N LEU A 41 0.80 -3.34 7.70
CA LEU A 41 -0.61 -3.13 7.34
C LEU A 41 -1.53 -4.27 7.80
N GLY A 42 -0.98 -5.44 8.17
CA GLY A 42 -1.77 -6.62 8.52
C GLY A 42 -2.59 -7.19 7.35
N VAL A 43 -2.28 -6.79 6.11
CA VAL A 43 -2.92 -7.31 4.90
C VAL A 43 -2.28 -8.63 4.48
N THR A 44 -2.91 -9.37 3.58
CA THR A 44 -2.25 -10.56 3.00
C THR A 44 -1.03 -10.16 2.16
N TYR A 45 -0.02 -11.02 2.09
CA TYR A 45 1.14 -10.84 1.20
C TYR A 45 0.77 -10.48 -0.24
N LYS A 46 -0.28 -11.12 -0.80
CA LYS A 46 -0.77 -10.84 -2.16
C LYS A 46 -1.26 -9.38 -2.32
N CYS A 47 -1.89 -8.83 -1.28
CA CYS A 47 -2.28 -7.42 -1.27
C CYS A 47 -1.06 -6.51 -1.13
N ALA A 48 -0.15 -6.82 -0.20
CA ALA A 48 1.07 -6.05 -0.02
C ALA A 48 1.94 -6.01 -1.29
N TRP A 49 2.05 -7.13 -2.00
CA TRP A 49 2.76 -7.20 -3.27
C TRP A 49 2.10 -6.37 -4.38
N ARG A 50 0.76 -6.29 -4.42
CA ARG A 50 0.04 -5.44 -5.38
C ARG A 50 0.20 -3.95 -5.09
N ILE A 51 0.42 -3.57 -3.83
CA ILE A 51 0.70 -2.19 -3.43
C ILE A 51 2.15 -1.81 -3.78
N ALA A 52 3.07 -2.77 -3.66
CA ALA A 52 4.49 -2.58 -3.94
C ALA A 52 4.88 -2.74 -5.42
N LYS A 53 3.94 -3.10 -6.29
CA LYS A 53 4.16 -3.29 -7.73
C LYS A 53 3.61 -2.10 -8.50
#